data_AF-M0A736-F1
#
_entry.id   AF-M0A736-F1
#
_cell.length_a   1.000
_cell.length_b   1.000
_cell.length_c   1.000
_cell.angle_alpha   90.00
_cell.angle_beta   90.00
_cell.angle_gamma   90.00
#
_symmetry.space_group_name_H-M   'P 1'
#
loop_
_entity.id
_entity.type
_entity.pdbx_description
1 polymer ?
#
loop_
_entity_poly.entity_id
_entity_poly.type
_entity_poly.pdbx_seq_one_letter_code
_entity_poly.pdbx_strand_id
1 'polypeptide(L)'
;MSRIFSFSTRENPAEEQLIEIGDDAADPVCEALASNTARDVTAAIYQEPRTASELADYVDTSLQNVQYHLGKLETAGIIMDVGTAHAESGNQMTLYGPTHDPLILVAQSSETKPMSSEQLKDVLGVVGIIGVLSLLAQWIVTRIRATTVEVTFTGPGPEMNQPDPLWGLPAGLVVFAVGLILVAGWTWFRT
;
A
#
# COMPACT_ATOMS: atom_id res chain seq x y z
N MET A 1 6.38 6.69 11.03
CA MET A 1 5.43 7.72 11.54
C MET A 1 4.30 7.84 10.54
N SER A 2 3.20 7.11 10.71
CA SER A 2 2.00 7.28 9.88
C SER A 2 0.99 8.10 10.68
N ARG A 3 0.64 9.29 10.19
CA ARG A 3 -0.39 10.15 10.78
C ARG A 3 -1.74 9.56 10.39
N ILE A 4 -2.46 9.04 11.38
CA ILE A 4 -3.88 8.69 11.23
C ILE A 4 -4.62 10.01 11.00
N PHE A 5 -5.14 10.21 9.80
CA PHE A 5 -6.15 11.23 9.56
C PHE A 5 -7.44 10.76 10.26
N SER A 6 -7.67 11.27 11.46
CA SER A 6 -8.95 11.10 12.15
C SER A 6 -9.88 12.20 11.63
N PHE A 7 -10.80 11.82 10.74
CA PHE A 7 -11.90 12.67 10.34
C PHE A 7 -12.95 12.65 11.46
N SER A 8 -13.25 13.82 12.01
CA SER A 8 -14.31 13.97 13.00
C SER A 8 -15.64 13.65 12.31
N THR A 9 -16.39 12.71 12.91
CA THR A 9 -17.76 12.36 12.55
C THR A 9 -18.62 13.62 12.40
N ARG A 10 -18.87 14.04 11.17
CA ARG A 10 -20.09 14.79 10.87
C ARG A 10 -21.23 13.79 10.89
N GLU A 11 -22.28 14.14 11.59
CA GLU A 11 -23.53 13.41 11.73
C GLU A 11 -24.36 13.50 10.43
N ASN A 12 -23.75 13.17 9.29
CA ASN A 12 -24.40 13.18 7.97
C ASN A 12 -24.38 11.75 7.42
N PRO A 13 -25.54 11.16 7.06
CA PRO A 13 -25.62 9.80 6.52
C PRO A 13 -25.00 9.62 5.11
N ALA A 14 -24.38 10.65 4.54
CA ALA A 14 -23.67 10.53 3.28
C ALA A 14 -22.43 9.65 3.47
N GLU A 15 -22.51 8.41 2.98
CA GLU A 15 -21.41 7.45 3.04
C GLU A 15 -20.17 8.04 2.35
N GLU A 16 -18.99 7.87 2.96
CA GLU A 16 -17.73 8.32 2.38
C GLU A 16 -17.45 7.58 1.07
N GLN A 17 -17.03 8.31 0.03
CA GLN A 17 -16.67 7.70 -1.25
C GLN A 17 -15.20 7.93 -1.56
N LEU A 18 -14.45 6.83 -1.63
CA LEU A 18 -13.04 6.79 -1.98
C LEU A 18 -12.88 6.19 -3.39
N ILE A 19 -12.31 6.96 -4.30
CA ILE A 19 -12.06 6.52 -5.67
C ILE A 19 -10.56 6.69 -5.97
N GLU A 20 -9.92 5.64 -6.48
CA GLU A 20 -8.54 5.70 -6.93
C GLU A 20 -8.49 6.21 -8.38
N ILE A 21 -7.62 7.18 -8.68
CA ILE A 21 -7.54 7.84 -10.01
C ILE A 21 -7.22 6.84 -11.14
N GLY A 22 -6.55 5.73 -10.83
CA GLY A 22 -6.24 4.69 -11.81
C GLY A 22 -7.34 3.67 -12.06
N ASP A 23 -8.47 3.75 -11.34
CA ASP A 23 -9.61 2.85 -11.51
C ASP A 23 -10.57 3.38 -12.59
N ASP A 24 -11.24 2.48 -13.31
CA ASP A 24 -12.22 2.82 -14.36
C ASP A 24 -13.39 3.65 -13.78
N ALA A 25 -13.67 3.50 -12.48
CA ALA A 25 -14.66 4.31 -11.76
C ALA A 25 -14.29 5.80 -11.64
N ALA A 26 -13.01 6.17 -11.81
CA ALA A 26 -12.54 7.55 -11.74
C ALA A 26 -12.76 8.35 -13.02
N ASP A 27 -12.83 7.69 -14.18
CA ASP A 27 -13.01 8.32 -15.49
C ASP A 27 -14.25 9.24 -15.54
N PRO A 28 -15.47 8.78 -15.18
CA PRO A 28 -16.66 9.63 -15.24
C PRO A 28 -16.59 10.82 -14.27
N VAL A 29 -15.97 10.63 -13.10
CA VAL A 29 -15.78 11.68 -12.10
C VAL A 29 -14.81 12.75 -12.62
N CYS A 30 -13.68 12.32 -13.18
CA CYS A 30 -12.68 13.21 -13.79
C CYS A 30 -13.26 13.98 -14.97
N GLU A 31 -14.04 13.32 -15.84
CA GLU A 31 -14.68 13.96 -16.99
C GLU A 31 -15.70 15.02 -16.53
N ALA A 32 -16.56 14.68 -15.56
CA ALA A 32 -17.58 15.60 -15.06
C ALA A 32 -16.95 16.85 -14.41
N LEU A 33 -15.86 16.69 -13.67
CA LEU A 33 -15.16 17.78 -12.97
C LEU A 33 -14.12 18.52 -13.82
N ALA A 34 -13.92 18.14 -15.09
CA ALA A 34 -12.96 18.82 -15.96
C ALA A 34 -13.32 20.30 -16.20
N SER A 35 -14.62 20.62 -16.26
CA SER A 35 -15.11 21.99 -16.44
C SER A 35 -14.96 22.83 -15.16
N ASN A 36 -14.56 24.10 -15.32
CA ASN A 36 -14.54 25.06 -14.21
C ASN A 36 -15.96 25.23 -13.64
N THR A 37 -16.97 25.42 -14.50
CA THR A 37 -18.36 25.57 -14.07
C THR A 37 -18.87 24.34 -13.31
N ALA A 38 -18.48 23.14 -13.72
CA ALA A 38 -18.86 21.93 -12.99
C ALA A 38 -18.26 21.89 -11.58
N ARG A 39 -16.99 22.32 -11.43
CA ARG A 39 -16.32 22.45 -10.13
C ARG A 39 -16.98 23.51 -9.25
N ASP A 40 -17.33 24.66 -9.82
CA ASP A 40 -17.99 25.75 -9.09
C ASP A 40 -19.40 25.34 -8.62
N VAL A 41 -20.18 24.70 -9.50
CA VAL A 41 -21.51 24.15 -9.19
C VAL A 41 -21.40 23.07 -8.10
N THR A 42 -20.45 22.14 -8.21
CA THR A 42 -20.23 21.11 -7.20
C THR A 42 -19.88 21.74 -5.85
N ALA A 43 -18.96 22.71 -5.82
CA ALA A 43 -18.58 23.41 -4.60
C ALA A 43 -19.75 24.16 -3.96
N ALA A 44 -20.68 24.71 -4.75
CA ALA A 44 -21.87 25.36 -4.25
C ALA A 44 -22.85 24.34 -3.61
N ILE A 45 -23.06 23.19 -4.26
CA ILE A 45 -23.93 22.11 -3.77
C ILE A 45 -23.40 21.50 -2.46
N TYR A 46 -22.08 21.30 -2.35
CA TYR A 46 -21.45 20.76 -1.13
C TYR A 46 -21.48 21.74 0.05
N GLN A 47 -21.69 23.04 -0.20
CA GLN A 47 -21.95 23.99 0.89
C GLN A 47 -23.39 23.91 1.36
N GLU A 48 -24.33 23.87 0.42
CA GLU A 48 -25.76 23.78 0.69
C GLU A 48 -26.47 23.24 -0.56
N PRO A 49 -27.45 22.33 -0.41
CA PRO A 49 -28.27 21.88 -1.53
C PRO A 49 -29.00 23.05 -2.19
N ARG A 50 -28.99 23.10 -3.53
CA ARG A 50 -29.55 24.22 -4.32
C ARG A 50 -30.29 23.74 -5.56
N THR A 51 -31.23 24.55 -6.03
CA THR A 51 -31.90 24.33 -7.31
C THR A 51 -31.01 24.76 -8.48
N ALA A 52 -31.29 24.26 -9.69
CA ALA A 52 -30.54 24.63 -10.89
C ALA A 52 -30.56 26.15 -11.17
N SER A 53 -31.67 26.83 -10.85
CA SER A 53 -31.81 28.28 -11.02
C SER A 53 -30.94 29.05 -10.03
N GLU A 54 -30.97 28.69 -8.75
CA GLU A 54 -30.12 29.31 -7.72
C GLU A 54 -28.64 29.10 -8.00
N LEU A 55 -28.27 27.93 -8.53
CA LEU A 55 -26.90 27.64 -8.94
C LEU A 55 -26.47 28.52 -10.12
N ALA A 56 -27.35 28.73 -11.10
CA ALA A 56 -27.08 29.59 -12.25
C ALA A 56 -26.79 31.03 -11.82
N ASP A 57 -27.58 31.55 -10.87
CA ASP A 57 -27.36 32.87 -10.28
C ASP A 57 -26.09 32.91 -9.42
N TYR A 58 -25.81 31.85 -8.65
CA TYR A 58 -24.65 31.78 -7.76
C TYR A 58 -23.31 31.71 -8.52
N VAL A 59 -23.24 30.94 -9.61
CA VAL A 59 -22.03 30.80 -10.43
C VAL A 59 -22.00 31.73 -11.65
N ASP A 60 -22.92 32.69 -11.71
CA ASP A 60 -23.04 33.70 -12.78
C ASP A 60 -22.99 33.10 -14.20
N THR A 61 -23.87 32.13 -14.46
CA THR A 61 -23.97 31.46 -15.76
C THR A 61 -25.42 31.18 -16.14
N SER A 62 -25.65 30.70 -17.36
CA SER A 62 -27.01 30.39 -17.79
C SER A 62 -27.56 29.13 -17.11
N LEU A 63 -28.87 29.14 -16.84
CA LEU A 63 -29.59 27.96 -16.33
C LEU A 63 -29.33 26.71 -17.20
N GLN A 64 -29.27 26.87 -18.52
CA GLN A 64 -29.00 25.77 -19.44
C GLN A 64 -27.58 25.19 -19.25
N ASN A 65 -26.58 26.05 -19.03
CA ASN A 65 -25.21 25.62 -18.78
C ASN A 65 -25.10 24.85 -17.46
N VAL A 66 -25.79 25.34 -16.41
CA VAL A 66 -25.89 24.60 -15.14
C VAL A 66 -26.58 23.26 -15.34
N GLN A 67 -27.74 23.21 -16.01
CA GLN A 67 -28.47 21.96 -16.25
C GLN A 67 -27.63 20.92 -17.02
N TYR A 68 -26.84 21.37 -17.99
CA TYR A 68 -25.90 20.50 -18.70
C TYR A 68 -24.87 19.89 -17.74
N HIS A 69 -24.27 20.71 -16.87
CA HIS A 69 -23.28 20.24 -15.91
C HIS A 69 -23.90 19.38 -14.80
N LEU A 70 -25.09 19.69 -14.31
CA LEU A 70 -25.82 18.88 -13.33
C LEU A 70 -26.05 17.46 -13.86
N GLY A 71 -26.49 17.31 -15.10
CA GLY A 71 -26.69 15.96 -15.68
C GLY A 71 -25.39 15.16 -15.78
N LYS A 72 -24.26 15.81 -16.08
CA LYS A 72 -22.93 15.16 -16.05
C LYS A 72 -22.52 14.73 -14.64
N LEU A 73 -22.70 15.60 -13.66
CA LEU A 73 -22.36 15.34 -12.26
C LEU A 73 -23.24 14.23 -11.65
N GLU A 74 -24.52 14.22 -11.97
CA GLU A 74 -25.48 13.18 -11.55
C GLU A 74 -25.13 11.82 -12.19
N THR A 75 -24.81 11.80 -13.48
CA THR A 75 -24.37 10.58 -14.17
C THR A 75 -23.08 10.02 -13.58
N ALA A 76 -22.17 10.89 -13.14
CA ALA A 76 -20.93 10.52 -12.44
C ALA A 76 -21.14 10.15 -10.96
N GLY A 77 -22.36 10.22 -10.44
CA GLY A 77 -22.68 9.90 -9.05
C GLY A 77 -22.18 10.92 -8.02
N ILE A 78 -21.77 12.12 -8.44
CA ILE A 78 -21.23 13.16 -7.55
C ILE A 78 -22.36 13.86 -6.78
N ILE A 79 -23.51 14.04 -7.43
CA ILE A 79 -24.69 14.68 -6.88
C ILE A 79 -25.95 13.83 -7.12
N MET A 80 -27.00 14.11 -6.37
CA MET A 80 -28.30 13.49 -6.50
C MET A 80 -29.44 14.49 -6.27
N ASP A 81 -30.64 14.15 -6.75
CA ASP A 81 -31.88 14.79 -6.33
C ASP A 81 -32.14 14.46 -4.85
N VAL A 82 -32.18 15.49 -4.01
CA VAL A 82 -32.45 15.37 -2.56
C VAL A 82 -33.84 15.88 -2.18
N GLY A 83 -34.64 16.33 -3.14
CA GLY A 83 -36.01 16.78 -2.93
C GLY A 83 -36.45 17.89 -3.87
N THR A 84 -37.52 18.58 -3.50
CA THR A 84 -38.05 19.71 -4.27
C THR A 84 -38.11 20.98 -3.43
N ALA A 85 -37.73 22.10 -4.04
CA ALA A 85 -37.90 23.43 -3.49
C ALA A 85 -39.06 24.16 -4.19
N HIS A 86 -39.74 25.03 -3.45
CA HIS A 86 -40.79 25.87 -3.99
C HIS A 86 -40.19 27.16 -4.57
N ALA A 87 -40.28 27.32 -5.88
CA ALA A 87 -39.90 28.58 -6.51
C ALA A 87 -40.91 29.68 -6.16
N GLU A 88 -40.45 30.94 -6.16
CA GLU A 88 -41.34 32.11 -6.00
C GLU A 88 -42.46 32.17 -7.04
N SER A 89 -42.25 31.52 -8.20
CA SER A 89 -43.25 31.36 -9.26
C SER A 89 -44.31 30.29 -8.99
N GLY A 90 -44.26 29.60 -7.83
CA GLY A 90 -45.18 28.53 -7.45
C GLY A 90 -44.90 27.17 -8.09
N ASN A 91 -43.88 27.06 -8.93
CA ASN A 91 -43.45 25.79 -9.51
C ASN A 91 -42.49 25.04 -8.57
N GLN A 92 -42.59 23.71 -8.54
CA GLN A 92 -41.62 22.87 -7.84
C GLN A 92 -40.35 22.74 -8.70
N MET A 93 -39.18 22.92 -8.09
CA MET A 93 -37.88 22.75 -8.72
C MET A 93 -37.08 21.70 -7.96
N THR A 94 -36.38 20.83 -8.69
CA THR A 94 -35.48 19.84 -8.09
C THR A 94 -34.36 20.52 -7.29
N LEU A 95 -34.14 20.02 -6.08
CA LEU A 95 -33.06 20.40 -5.18
C LEU A 95 -31.93 19.37 -5.32
N TYR A 96 -30.73 19.84 -5.68
CA TYR A 96 -29.57 18.98 -5.84
C TYR A 96 -28.67 19.02 -4.62
N GLY A 97 -28.23 17.85 -4.15
CA GLY A 97 -27.34 17.68 -3.02
C GLY A 97 -26.18 16.73 -3.34
N PRO A 98 -25.15 16.66 -2.49
CA PRO A 98 -24.06 15.71 -2.65
C PRO A 98 -24.56 14.28 -2.46
N THR A 99 -24.12 13.34 -3.31
CA THR A 99 -24.41 11.91 -3.10
C THR A 99 -23.63 11.35 -1.91
N HIS A 100 -22.38 11.81 -1.76
CA HIS A 100 -21.41 11.36 -0.77
C HIS A 100 -20.69 12.59 -0.18
N ASP A 101 -20.41 12.60 1.12
CA ASP A 101 -19.66 13.68 1.78
C ASP A 101 -18.77 13.09 2.89
N PRO A 102 -17.43 12.97 2.69
CA PRO A 102 -16.63 13.57 1.60
C PRO A 102 -16.44 12.65 0.37
N LEU A 103 -16.25 13.27 -0.81
CA LEU A 103 -15.71 12.62 -2.02
C LEU A 103 -14.18 12.78 -2.06
N ILE A 104 -13.45 11.67 -2.07
CA ILE A 104 -11.97 11.65 -2.02
C ILE A 104 -11.42 10.92 -3.24
N LEU A 105 -10.64 11.64 -4.05
CA LEU A 105 -9.86 11.07 -5.17
C LEU A 105 -8.41 10.83 -4.72
N VAL A 106 -7.94 9.59 -4.80
CA VAL A 106 -6.58 9.22 -4.39
C VAL A 106 -5.74 8.81 -5.60
N ALA A 107 -4.57 9.41 -5.75
CA ALA A 107 -3.55 8.95 -6.68
C ALA A 107 -2.50 8.16 -5.90
N GLN A 108 -2.46 6.83 -6.09
CA GLN A 108 -1.32 6.04 -5.61
C GLN A 108 -0.44 5.65 -6.80
N SER A 109 0.88 5.78 -6.63
CA SER A 109 1.81 5.17 -7.58
C SER A 109 1.82 3.67 -7.32
N SER A 110 1.45 2.88 -8.32
CA SER A 110 1.36 1.42 -8.27
C SER A 110 2.71 0.70 -8.10
N GLU A 111 3.78 1.41 -7.75
CA GLU A 111 5.10 0.84 -7.44
C GLU A 111 5.23 0.30 -6.01
N THR A 112 4.13 0.16 -5.27
CA THR A 112 4.10 -0.61 -4.02
C THR A 112 3.10 -1.75 -4.12
N LYS A 113 3.38 -2.69 -5.03
CA LYS A 113 2.77 -4.02 -4.98
C LYS A 113 3.00 -4.58 -3.57
N PRO A 114 1.94 -4.88 -2.77
CA PRO A 114 2.12 -5.47 -1.46
C PRO A 114 2.94 -6.74 -1.62
N MET A 115 4.00 -6.88 -0.82
CA MET A 115 4.96 -7.97 -0.88
C MET A 115 4.23 -9.30 -1.03
N SER A 116 4.26 -9.87 -2.23
CA SER A 116 3.46 -11.06 -2.52
C SER A 116 4.01 -12.21 -1.69
N SER A 117 3.13 -13.11 -1.24
CA SER A 117 3.53 -14.29 -0.47
C SER A 117 4.60 -15.14 -1.18
N GLU A 118 4.75 -14.99 -2.50
CA GLU A 118 5.81 -15.58 -3.31
C GLU A 118 7.20 -15.04 -2.98
N GLN A 119 7.35 -13.74 -2.76
CA GLN A 119 8.64 -13.13 -2.37
C GLN A 119 9.04 -13.52 -0.94
N LEU A 120 8.04 -13.68 -0.05
CA LEU A 120 8.29 -14.19 1.31
C LEU A 120 8.75 -15.65 1.29
N LYS A 121 8.17 -16.48 0.41
CA LYS A 121 8.55 -17.89 0.24
C LYS A 121 9.97 -18.04 -0.30
N ASP A 122 10.40 -17.13 -1.18
CA ASP A 122 11.73 -17.18 -1.77
C ASP A 122 12.82 -16.87 -0.73
N VAL A 123 12.60 -15.83 0.09
CA VAL A 123 13.50 -15.50 1.20
C VAL A 123 13.51 -16.62 2.25
N LEU A 124 12.34 -17.16 2.60
CA LEU A 124 12.24 -18.24 3.57
C LEU A 124 12.88 -19.54 3.06
N GLY A 125 12.82 -19.80 1.75
CA GLY A 125 13.48 -20.92 1.10
C GLY A 125 15.00 -20.85 1.19
N VAL A 126 15.58 -19.68 0.86
CA VAL A 126 17.04 -19.47 0.94
C VAL A 126 17.53 -19.57 2.38
N VAL A 127 16.85 -18.92 3.34
CA VAL A 127 17.22 -18.98 4.76
C VAL A 127 17.10 -20.40 5.30
N GLY A 128 16.06 -21.15 4.89
CA GLY A 128 15.87 -22.55 5.26
C GLY A 128 17.00 -23.47 4.78
N ILE A 129 17.43 -23.32 3.53
CA ILE A 129 18.54 -24.12 2.95
C ILE A 129 19.84 -23.84 3.70
N ILE A 130 20.15 -22.58 4.00
CA ILE A 130 21.34 -22.19 4.76
C ILE A 130 21.29 -22.79 6.17
N GLY A 131 20.13 -22.75 6.83
CA GLY A 131 19.93 -23.36 8.15
C GLY A 131 20.19 -24.87 8.15
N VAL A 132 19.66 -25.59 7.17
CA VAL A 132 19.84 -27.05 7.05
C VAL A 132 21.31 -27.41 6.77
N LEU A 133 21.97 -26.70 5.85
CA LEU A 133 23.38 -26.93 5.54
C LEU A 133 24.29 -26.66 6.74
N SER A 134 23.96 -25.65 7.56
CA SER A 134 24.70 -25.35 8.80
C SER A 134 24.56 -26.47 9.83
N LEU A 135 23.35 -26.97 10.08
CA LEU A 135 23.11 -28.09 10.99
C LEU A 135 23.77 -29.39 10.50
N LEU A 136 23.77 -29.63 9.17
CA LEU A 136 24.41 -30.80 8.58
C LEU A 136 25.94 -30.75 8.74
N ALA A 137 26.56 -29.60 8.51
CA ALA A 137 27.99 -29.39 8.74
C ALA A 137 28.36 -29.61 10.22
N GLN A 138 27.55 -29.08 11.14
CA GLN A 138 27.73 -29.30 12.57
C GLN A 138 27.60 -30.80 12.93
N TRP A 139 26.59 -31.50 12.38
CA TRP A 139 26.41 -32.93 12.62
C TRP A 139 27.59 -33.76 12.12
N ILE A 140 28.11 -33.50 10.93
CA ILE A 140 29.26 -34.20 10.34
C ILE A 140 30.52 -33.98 11.19
N VAL A 141 30.82 -32.74 11.58
CA VAL A 141 31.98 -32.43 12.43
C VAL A 141 31.89 -33.14 13.78
N THR A 142 30.71 -33.14 14.40
CA THR A 142 30.50 -33.80 15.70
C THR A 142 30.62 -35.32 15.57
N ARG A 143 30.16 -35.90 14.45
CA ARG A 143 30.27 -37.34 14.17
C ARG A 143 31.71 -37.79 13.90
N ILE A 144 32.48 -37.03 13.14
CA ILE A 144 33.90 -37.35 12.89
C ILE A 144 34.69 -37.31 14.20
N ARG A 145 34.38 -36.36 15.11
CA ARG A 145 34.99 -36.31 16.45
C ARG A 145 34.64 -37.52 17.32
N ALA A 146 33.41 -38.02 17.26
CA ALA A 146 33.00 -39.24 17.97
C ALA A 146 33.73 -40.50 17.45
N THR A 147 34.25 -40.47 16.23
CA THR A 147 35.04 -41.56 15.64
C THR A 147 36.55 -41.32 15.76
N THR A 148 37.00 -40.43 16.66
CA THR A 148 38.42 -40.39 17.03
C THR A 148 38.71 -41.67 17.80
N VAL A 149 39.14 -42.70 17.06
CA VAL A 149 39.72 -43.92 17.60
C VAL A 149 40.76 -43.48 18.63
N GLU A 150 40.57 -43.92 19.86
CA GLU A 150 41.55 -43.78 20.93
C GLU A 150 42.79 -44.59 20.54
N VAL A 151 43.65 -44.00 19.71
CA VAL A 151 44.97 -44.57 19.43
C VAL A 151 45.81 -44.28 20.67
N THR A 152 45.74 -45.20 21.62
CA THR A 152 46.63 -45.24 22.78
C THR A 152 48.05 -45.50 22.25
N PHE A 153 48.80 -44.43 22.01
CA PHE A 153 50.25 -44.51 21.86
C PHE A 153 50.86 -44.47 23.26
N THR A 154 51.34 -45.63 23.75
CA THR A 154 52.19 -45.72 24.94
C THR A 154 53.60 -45.24 24.61
N GLY A 155 53.84 -43.94 24.76
CA GLY A 155 55.16 -43.30 24.67
C GLY A 155 55.17 -41.98 25.45
N PRO A 156 56.32 -41.56 26.02
CA PRO A 156 56.38 -40.37 26.88
C PRO A 156 56.10 -39.12 26.04
N GLY A 157 55.08 -38.36 26.46
CA GLY A 157 54.34 -37.46 25.58
C GLY A 157 55.12 -36.29 25.01
N PRO A 158 54.61 -35.77 23.89
CA PRO A 158 54.58 -34.35 23.62
C PRO A 158 53.13 -33.89 23.43
N GLU A 159 52.89 -32.69 23.93
CA GLU A 159 51.74 -31.79 23.78
C GLU A 159 50.63 -32.23 22.81
N MET A 160 49.42 -32.24 23.36
CA MET A 160 48.14 -32.36 22.68
C MET A 160 48.07 -31.32 21.55
N ASN A 161 48.41 -31.73 20.32
CA ASN A 161 48.40 -30.88 19.14
C ASN A 161 46.94 -30.59 18.75
N GLN A 162 46.34 -29.59 19.41
CA GLN A 162 45.19 -28.89 18.85
C GLN A 162 45.65 -28.33 17.51
N PRO A 163 45.02 -28.69 16.37
CA PRO A 163 45.30 -27.98 15.14
C PRO A 163 44.93 -26.52 15.40
N ASP A 164 45.93 -25.64 15.29
CA ASP A 164 45.75 -24.23 15.59
C ASP A 164 44.55 -23.71 14.80
N PRO A 165 43.53 -23.16 15.48
CA PRO A 165 42.44 -22.52 14.78
C PRO A 165 43.02 -21.43 13.87
N LEU A 166 42.62 -21.42 12.59
CA LEU A 166 42.93 -20.31 11.69
C LEU A 166 42.42 -19.02 12.36
N TRP A 167 43.34 -18.17 12.82
CA TRP A 167 43.07 -16.94 13.59
C TRP A 167 42.38 -17.11 14.95
N GLY A 168 42.49 -18.25 15.64
CA GLY A 168 41.89 -18.40 16.98
C GLY A 168 40.39 -18.77 16.97
N LEU A 169 39.79 -18.93 15.79
CA LEU A 169 38.37 -19.19 15.63
C LEU A 169 38.05 -20.68 15.40
N PRO A 170 36.98 -21.22 16.00
CA PRO A 170 36.56 -22.60 15.73
C PRO A 170 36.27 -22.79 14.24
N ALA A 171 36.70 -23.92 13.65
CA ALA A 171 36.60 -24.17 12.20
C ALA A 171 35.17 -24.01 11.64
N GLY A 172 34.14 -24.28 12.44
CA GLY A 172 32.75 -24.06 12.06
C GLY A 172 32.40 -22.58 11.84
N LEU A 173 33.00 -21.67 12.62
CA LEU A 173 32.78 -20.23 12.50
C LEU A 173 33.45 -19.66 11.25
N VAL A 174 34.60 -20.21 10.84
CA VAL A 174 35.28 -19.84 9.59
C VAL A 174 34.43 -20.21 8.38
N VAL A 175 33.87 -21.43 8.35
CA VAL A 175 32.97 -21.86 7.27
C VAL A 175 31.69 -21.02 7.26
N PHE A 176 31.13 -20.70 8.42
CA PHE A 176 29.96 -19.82 8.54
C PHE A 176 30.24 -18.41 8.02
N ALA A 177 31.38 -17.82 8.38
CA ALA A 177 31.78 -16.48 7.93
C ALA A 177 32.02 -16.43 6.41
N VAL A 178 32.68 -17.44 5.84
CA VAL A 178 32.89 -17.54 4.38
C VAL A 178 31.55 -17.68 3.66
N GLY A 179 30.63 -18.49 4.18
CA GLY A 179 29.27 -18.62 3.65
C GLY A 179 28.49 -17.30 3.67
N LEU A 180 28.58 -16.56 4.78
CA LEU A 180 27.91 -15.26 4.94
C LEU A 180 28.47 -14.22 3.96
N ILE A 181 29.79 -14.20 3.73
CA ILE A 181 30.44 -13.30 2.75
C ILE A 181 30.02 -13.63 1.31
N LEU A 182 29.91 -14.90 0.94
CA LEU A 182 29.47 -15.29 -0.40
C LEU A 182 27.99 -14.89 -0.66
N VAL A 183 27.12 -15.04 0.34
CA VAL A 183 25.72 -14.61 0.25
C VAL A 183 25.62 -13.09 0.14
N ALA A 184 26.35 -12.35 0.99
CA ALA A 184 26.39 -10.89 0.94
C ALA A 184 26.90 -10.39 -0.42
N GLY A 185 27.99 -10.97 -0.94
CA GLY A 185 28.53 -10.64 -2.26
C GLY A 185 27.56 -10.93 -3.41
N TRP A 186 26.83 -12.04 -3.35
CA TRP A 186 25.83 -12.38 -4.36
C TRP A 186 24.63 -11.40 -4.36
N THR A 187 24.18 -10.96 -3.19
CA THR A 187 23.10 -9.96 -3.09
C THR A 187 23.49 -8.59 -3.63
N TRP A 188 24.77 -8.21 -3.49
CA TRP A 188 25.31 -6.96 -4.03
C TRP A 188 25.45 -6.98 -5.55
N PHE A 189 25.70 -8.14 -6.15
CA PHE A 189 25.84 -8.29 -7.60
C PHE A 189 24.49 -8.33 -8.35
N ARG A 190 23.38 -8.49 -7.63
CA ARG A 190 22.02 -8.61 -8.21
C ARG A 190 21.21 -7.31 -8.15
N THR A 191 21.73 -6.27 -7.50
CA THR A 191 21.12 -4.91 -7.47
C THR A 191 21.82 -4.04 -8.49
#